data_AF-A0A1J7BX11-F1
#
_entry.id   AF-A0A1J7BX11-F1
#
_cell.length_a   1.000
_cell.length_b   1.000
_cell.length_c   1.000
_cell.angle_alpha   90.00
_cell.angle_beta   90.00
_cell.angle_gamma   90.00
#
_symmetry.space_group_name_H-M   'P 1'
#
loop_
_entity.id
_entity.type
_entity.pdbx_description
1 polymer ?
#
loop_
_entity_poly.entity_id
_entity_poly.type
_entity_poly.pdbx_seq_one_letter_code
_entity_poly.pdbx_strand_id
1 'polypeptide(L)'
;MALKKSTAVEFNERISGFHCYDLGISIDVLDKGYQIIVSDQILIEHFSNGNTNLDFIKGIIKFHDLYKSKLPKGVFNKNSHLESLALKKFLELCLYYKNVPFKLWILNILNRPFDILNYKILKLKMYKLKTKFRFDV
;
A
#
# COMPACT_ATOMS: atom_id res chain seq x y z
N MET A 1 5.01 -2.17 19.55
CA MET A 1 5.91 -3.21 19.00
C MET A 1 7.22 -3.15 19.75
N ALA A 2 7.76 -4.29 20.15
CA ALA A 2 9.04 -4.39 20.86
C ALA A 2 9.90 -5.47 20.20
N LEU A 3 11.21 -5.26 20.17
CA LEU A 3 12.18 -6.21 19.63
C LEU A 3 13.27 -6.47 20.68
N LYS A 4 13.76 -7.72 20.75
CA LYS A 4 14.96 -8.01 21.54
C LYS A 4 16.17 -7.32 20.88
N LYS A 5 17.02 -6.69 21.69
CA LYS A 5 18.25 -6.02 21.22
C LYS A 5 19.14 -6.94 20.38
N SER A 6 19.16 -8.24 20.70
CA SER A 6 19.94 -9.26 19.98
C SER A 6 19.50 -9.52 18.53
N THR A 7 18.34 -9.04 18.10
CA THR A 7 17.87 -9.22 16.71
C THR A 7 18.67 -8.40 15.71
N ALA A 8 19.28 -7.29 16.14
CA ALA A 8 20.00 -6.34 15.30
C ALA A 8 19.20 -5.89 14.04
N VAL A 9 17.87 -5.85 14.14
CA VAL A 9 17.00 -5.34 13.07
C VAL A 9 16.76 -3.86 13.35
N GLU A 10 16.92 -3.05 12.30
CA GLU A 10 16.76 -1.60 12.35
C GLU A 10 15.63 -1.17 11.41
N PHE A 11 15.09 0.04 11.64
CA PHE A 11 14.10 0.59 10.73
C PHE A 11 14.75 0.92 9.39
N ASN A 12 14.09 0.51 8.30
CA ASN A 12 14.49 0.91 6.97
C ASN A 12 14.14 2.40 6.76
N GLU A 13 15.12 3.28 6.83
CA GLU A 13 14.96 4.73 6.67
C GLU A 13 14.44 5.15 5.28
N ARG A 14 14.41 4.23 4.31
CA ARG A 14 13.75 4.46 3.02
C ARG A 14 12.23 4.47 3.18
N ILE A 15 11.65 3.93 4.25
CA ILE A 15 10.24 4.15 4.62
C ILE A 15 10.19 5.41 5.48
N SER A 16 9.66 6.48 4.92
CA SER A 16 9.56 7.79 5.57
C SER A 16 8.15 8.04 6.10
N GLY A 17 8.03 8.75 7.21
CA GLY A 17 6.74 9.09 7.84
C GLY A 17 6.22 7.99 8.75
N PHE A 18 4.91 8.02 9.05
CA PHE A 18 4.28 7.18 10.06
C PHE A 18 3.46 6.01 9.47
N HIS A 19 3.76 5.58 8.24
CA HIS A 19 3.03 4.52 7.55
C HIS A 19 3.98 3.41 7.12
N CYS A 20 3.54 2.16 7.28
CA CYS A 20 4.21 0.94 6.79
C CYS A 20 5.58 0.61 7.40
N TYR A 21 6.10 1.38 8.35
CA TYR A 21 7.38 1.07 9.03
C TYR A 21 7.28 -0.21 9.86
N ASP A 22 6.11 -0.45 10.45
CA ASP A 22 5.72 -1.64 11.21
C ASP A 22 5.68 -2.88 10.32
N LEU A 23 5.14 -2.78 9.11
CA LEU A 23 5.18 -3.83 8.10
C LEU A 23 6.62 -4.09 7.62
N GLY A 24 7.39 -3.03 7.36
CA GLY A 24 8.78 -3.14 6.90
C GLY A 24 9.64 -3.91 7.88
N ILE A 25 9.66 -3.47 9.14
CA ILE A 25 10.44 -4.13 10.18
C ILE A 25 9.94 -5.55 10.48
N SER A 26 8.63 -5.81 10.35
CA SER A 26 8.09 -7.17 10.48
C SER A 26 8.68 -8.11 9.42
N ILE A 27 8.77 -7.67 8.15
CA ILE A 27 9.39 -8.48 7.10
C ILE A 27 10.88 -8.71 7.40
N ASP A 28 11.59 -7.68 7.84
CA ASP A 28 13.02 -7.79 8.13
C ASP A 28 13.31 -8.69 9.35
N VAL A 29 12.43 -8.71 10.36
CA VAL A 29 12.47 -9.68 11.47
C VAL A 29 12.29 -11.12 10.97
N LEU A 30 11.30 -11.35 10.11
CA LEU A 30 11.06 -12.67 9.52
C LEU A 30 12.24 -13.13 8.63
N ASP A 31 12.84 -12.22 7.87
CA ASP A 31 14.01 -12.53 7.03
C ASP A 31 15.23 -12.96 7.85
N LYS A 32 15.35 -12.48 9.09
CA LYS A 32 16.38 -12.93 10.03
C LYS A 32 16.06 -14.25 10.73
N GLY A 33 14.94 -14.90 10.38
CA GLY A 33 14.53 -16.19 10.94
C GLY A 33 13.90 -16.09 12.33
N TYR A 34 13.57 -14.88 12.80
CA TYR A 34 12.82 -14.70 14.04
C TYR A 34 11.32 -14.83 13.80
N GLN A 35 10.59 -15.07 14.88
CA GLN A 35 9.13 -15.15 14.87
C GLN A 35 8.52 -13.85 15.38
N ILE A 36 7.34 -13.53 14.85
CA ILE A 36 6.49 -12.44 15.32
C ILE A 36 5.35 -13.05 16.12
N ILE A 37 5.12 -12.55 17.33
CA ILE A 37 4.07 -13.01 18.23
C ILE A 37 3.20 -11.84 18.65
N VAL A 38 1.92 -12.12 18.93
CA VAL A 38 0.99 -11.21 19.61
C VAL A 38 0.77 -11.77 21.01
N SER A 39 0.87 -10.93 22.04
CA SER A 39 0.68 -11.33 23.43
C SER A 39 -0.42 -10.49 24.06
N ASP A 40 -1.26 -11.15 24.84
CA ASP A 40 -2.33 -10.58 25.66
C ASP A 40 -1.90 -10.28 27.11
N GLN A 41 -0.65 -10.58 27.46
CA GLN A 41 -0.09 -10.33 28.80
C GLN A 41 0.15 -8.83 29.07
N ILE A 42 0.15 -8.01 28.02
CA ILE A 42 0.35 -6.56 28.13
C ILE A 42 -0.81 -5.88 27.40
N LEU A 43 -1.64 -5.16 28.16
CA LEU A 43 -2.70 -4.32 27.60
C LEU A 43 -2.13 -2.94 27.27
N ILE A 44 -2.22 -2.54 26.00
CA ILE A 44 -1.88 -1.20 25.53
C ILE A 44 -3.06 -0.65 24.75
N GLU A 45 -3.54 0.53 25.14
CA GLU A 45 -4.57 1.24 24.41
C GLU A 45 -3.95 2.08 23.29
N HIS A 46 -4.50 1.98 22.07
CA HIS A 46 -4.06 2.75 20.92
C HIS A 46 -5.11 3.82 20.57
N PHE A 47 -4.82 5.06 20.94
CA PHE A 47 -5.75 6.19 20.79
C PHE A 47 -5.88 6.72 19.36
N SER A 48 -5.06 6.25 18.42
CA SER A 48 -5.13 6.71 17.02
C SER A 48 -6.03 5.79 16.19
N ASN A 49 -7.00 6.39 15.49
CA ASN A 49 -7.85 5.67 14.54
C ASN A 49 -7.13 5.36 13.22
N GLY A 50 -5.91 5.86 13.03
CA GLY A 50 -5.22 5.85 11.74
C GLY A 50 -5.83 6.84 10.73
N ASN A 51 -5.14 7.04 9.61
CA ASN A 51 -5.61 7.90 8.52
C ASN A 51 -5.14 7.35 7.18
N THR A 52 -6.06 7.27 6.21
CA THR A 52 -5.79 6.83 4.83
C THR A 52 -5.60 8.03 3.91
N ASN A 53 -4.71 8.95 4.30
CA ASN A 53 -4.41 10.15 3.54
C ASN A 53 -3.52 9.88 2.32
N LEU A 54 -3.16 10.95 1.59
CA LEU A 54 -2.26 10.85 0.45
C LEU A 54 -0.88 10.26 0.82
N ASP A 55 -0.38 10.54 2.02
CA ASP A 55 0.92 10.04 2.48
C ASP A 55 0.88 8.54 2.81
N PHE A 56 -0.24 8.05 3.33
CA PHE A 56 -0.51 6.61 3.46
C PHE A 56 -0.46 5.91 2.10
N ILE A 57 -1.08 6.48 1.06
CA ILE A 57 -1.07 5.90 -0.30
C ILE A 57 0.36 5.86 -0.86
N LYS A 58 1.11 6.96 -0.73
CA LYS A 58 2.51 7.02 -1.15
C LYS A 58 3.36 6.00 -0.36
N GLY A 59 3.12 5.88 0.94
CA GLY A 59 3.77 4.94 1.84
C GLY A 59 3.57 3.50 1.41
N ILE A 60 2.33 3.09 1.13
CA ILE A 60 2.02 1.73 0.66
C ILE A 60 2.71 1.43 -0.68
N ILE A 61 2.65 2.35 -1.64
CA ILE A 61 3.28 2.13 -2.95
C ILE A 61 4.80 1.96 -2.79
N LYS A 62 5.42 2.85 -1.99
CA LYS A 62 6.85 2.80 -1.71
C LYS A 62 7.25 1.51 -0.96
N PHE A 63 6.48 1.13 0.05
CA PHE A 63 6.65 -0.12 0.77
C PHE A 63 6.56 -1.32 -0.17
N HIS A 64 5.54 -1.38 -1.03
CA HIS A 64 5.40 -2.46 -2.00
C HIS A 64 6.61 -2.54 -2.93
N ASP A 65 7.08 -1.41 -3.47
CA ASP A 65 8.26 -1.41 -4.34
C ASP A 65 9.55 -1.87 -3.64
N LEU A 66 9.71 -1.55 -2.36
CA LEU A 66 10.86 -1.97 -1.55
C LEU A 66 10.81 -3.46 -1.15
N TYR A 67 9.62 -3.99 -0.85
CA TYR A 67 9.47 -5.31 -0.23
C TYR A 67 8.83 -6.37 -1.13
N LYS A 68 8.36 -6.04 -2.35
CA LYS A 68 7.67 -7.00 -3.24
C LYS A 68 8.43 -8.28 -3.53
N SER A 69 9.77 -8.24 -3.59
CA SER A 69 10.60 -9.44 -3.81
C SER A 69 10.61 -10.39 -2.61
N LYS A 70 10.27 -9.89 -1.42
CA LYS A 70 10.20 -10.64 -0.17
C LYS A 70 8.78 -11.13 0.15
N LEU A 71 7.77 -10.70 -0.63
CA LEU A 71 6.37 -11.05 -0.44
C LEU A 71 5.94 -12.19 -1.39
N PRO A 72 4.94 -13.02 -1.01
CA PRO A 72 4.22 -13.03 0.27
C PRO A 72 4.98 -13.78 1.38
N LYS A 73 4.76 -13.39 2.65
CA LYS A 73 5.41 -14.00 3.83
C LYS A 73 4.55 -14.99 4.64
N GLY A 74 3.29 -15.22 4.26
CA GLY A 74 2.41 -16.09 5.06
C GLY A 74 1.06 -16.45 4.45
N VAL A 75 0.67 -15.87 3.30
CA VAL A 75 -0.54 -16.27 2.57
C VAL A 75 -0.11 -16.79 1.21
N PHE A 76 -0.19 -18.10 1.03
CA PHE A 76 0.15 -18.77 -0.24
C PHE A 76 -1.10 -19.06 -1.09
N ASN A 77 -2.26 -19.19 -0.45
CA ASN A 77 -3.54 -19.37 -1.14
C ASN A 77 -4.12 -18.03 -1.56
N LYS A 78 -3.86 -17.64 -2.81
CA LYS A 78 -4.43 -16.42 -3.39
C LYS A 78 -5.92 -16.61 -3.65
N ASN A 79 -6.74 -15.76 -3.04
CA ASN A 79 -8.14 -15.63 -3.41
C ASN A 79 -8.28 -14.50 -4.43
N SER A 80 -8.45 -14.86 -5.71
CA SER A 80 -8.52 -13.91 -6.82
C SER A 80 -9.65 -12.88 -6.66
N HIS A 81 -10.77 -13.27 -6.05
CA HIS A 81 -11.88 -12.35 -5.79
C HIS A 81 -11.50 -11.28 -4.76
N LEU A 82 -10.88 -11.68 -3.65
CA LEU A 82 -10.42 -10.75 -2.60
C LEU A 82 -9.33 -9.82 -3.12
N GLU A 83 -8.37 -10.33 -3.88
CA GLU A 83 -7.31 -9.51 -4.51
C GLU A 83 -7.91 -8.45 -5.45
N SER A 84 -8.88 -8.87 -6.27
CA SER A 84 -9.57 -7.97 -7.19
C SER A 84 -10.42 -6.92 -6.45
N LEU A 85 -11.03 -7.27 -5.32
CA LEU A 85 -11.75 -6.33 -4.46
C LEU A 85 -10.79 -5.33 -3.77
N ALA A 86 -9.68 -5.82 -3.22
CA ALA A 86 -8.65 -5.00 -2.58
C ALA A 86 -8.05 -3.99 -3.56
N LEU A 87 -7.71 -4.43 -4.78
CA LEU A 87 -7.23 -3.55 -5.85
C LEU A 87 -8.24 -2.45 -6.17
N LYS A 88 -9.52 -2.80 -6.33
CA LYS A 88 -10.58 -1.82 -6.59
C LYS A 88 -10.67 -0.78 -5.48
N LYS A 89 -10.70 -1.22 -4.21
CA LYS A 89 -10.78 -0.32 -3.05
C LYS A 89 -9.57 0.59 -2.94
N PHE A 90 -8.37 0.07 -3.19
CA PHE A 90 -7.16 0.88 -3.21
C PHE A 90 -7.17 1.91 -4.36
N LEU A 91 -7.67 1.54 -5.54
CA LEU A 91 -7.80 2.47 -6.67
C LEU A 91 -8.89 3.54 -6.45
N GLU A 92 -10.00 3.22 -5.78
CA GLU A 92 -11.01 4.20 -5.34
C GLU A 92 -10.37 5.26 -4.44
N LEU A 93 -9.56 4.83 -3.46
CA LEU A 93 -8.82 5.72 -2.58
C LEU A 93 -7.79 6.57 -3.36
N CYS A 94 -7.02 5.95 -4.25
CA CYS A 94 -6.08 6.65 -5.14
C CYS A 94 -6.77 7.71 -6.01
N LEU A 95 -7.96 7.39 -6.53
CA LEU A 95 -8.76 8.29 -7.35
C LEU A 95 -9.26 9.49 -6.55
N TYR A 96 -9.71 9.27 -5.31
CA TYR A 96 -10.15 10.33 -4.39
C TYR A 96 -9.03 11.38 -4.20
N TYR A 97 -7.80 10.94 -3.95
CA TYR A 97 -6.64 11.83 -3.86
C TYR A 97 -6.00 12.21 -5.21
N LYS A 98 -6.64 11.86 -6.34
CA LYS A 98 -6.17 12.14 -7.70
C LYS A 98 -4.74 11.63 -7.98
N ASN A 99 -4.27 10.61 -7.26
CA ASN A 99 -2.95 10.00 -7.36
C ASN A 99 -3.08 8.52 -7.70
N VAL A 100 -3.38 8.22 -8.97
CA VAL A 100 -3.65 6.86 -9.46
C VAL A 100 -2.41 6.26 -10.12
N PRO A 101 -1.82 5.19 -9.57
CA PRO A 101 -0.68 4.51 -10.17
C PRO A 101 -1.09 3.84 -11.49
N PHE A 102 -0.39 4.16 -12.58
CA PHE A 102 -0.73 3.65 -13.91
C PHE A 102 -0.73 2.11 -13.98
N LYS A 103 0.30 1.46 -13.41
CA LYS A 103 0.41 -0.01 -13.40
C LYS A 103 -0.80 -0.68 -12.74
N LEU A 104 -1.27 -0.15 -11.60
CA LEU A 104 -2.42 -0.69 -10.89
C LEU A 104 -3.73 -0.45 -11.65
N TRP A 105 -3.85 0.69 -12.33
CA TRP A 105 -5.01 0.95 -13.18
C TRP A 105 -5.08 -0.02 -14.36
N ILE A 106 -3.95 -0.27 -15.05
CA ILE A 106 -3.88 -1.27 -16.12
C ILE A 106 -4.24 -2.66 -15.59
N LEU A 107 -3.71 -3.04 -14.41
CA LEU A 107 -4.07 -4.30 -13.77
C LEU A 107 -5.59 -4.42 -13.52
N ASN A 108 -6.24 -3.33 -13.09
CA ASN A 108 -7.70 -3.32 -12.90
C ASN A 108 -8.47 -3.38 -14.22
N ILE A 109 -7.98 -2.79 -15.30
CA ILE A 109 -8.57 -2.94 -16.64
C ILE A 109 -8.49 -4.40 -17.09
N LEU A 110 -7.33 -5.07 -16.91
CA LEU A 110 -7.16 -6.47 -17.27
C LEU A 110 -8.09 -7.39 -16.45
N ASN A 111 -8.27 -7.10 -15.16
CA ASN A 111 -9.11 -7.91 -14.28
C ASN A 111 -10.61 -7.61 -14.43
N ARG A 112 -10.98 -6.35 -14.71
CA ARG A 112 -12.37 -5.85 -14.73
C ARG A 112 -12.51 -4.73 -15.76
N PRO A 113 -12.49 -5.04 -17.08
CA PRO A 113 -12.38 -4.02 -18.13
C PRO A 113 -13.52 -3.00 -18.09
N PHE A 114 -14.75 -3.46 -17.82
CA PHE A 114 -15.97 -2.63 -17.81
C PHE A 114 -16.31 -2.03 -16.44
N ASP A 115 -15.42 -2.05 -15.45
CA ASP A 115 -15.67 -1.41 -14.16
C ASP A 115 -15.80 0.11 -14.32
N ILE A 116 -16.84 0.70 -13.74
CA ILE A 116 -17.11 2.14 -13.77
C ILE A 116 -15.92 2.97 -13.22
N LEU A 117 -15.10 2.37 -12.36
CA LEU A 117 -13.88 2.97 -11.85
C LEU A 117 -12.87 3.27 -12.98
N ASN A 118 -12.73 2.39 -13.97
CA ASN A 118 -11.82 2.62 -15.10
C ASN A 118 -12.23 3.84 -15.91
N TYR A 119 -13.55 3.99 -16.16
CA TYR A 119 -14.10 5.15 -16.83
C TYR A 119 -13.83 6.45 -16.04
N LYS A 120 -14.02 6.43 -14.71
CA LYS A 120 -13.73 7.58 -13.85
C LYS A 120 -12.25 7.97 -13.89
N ILE A 121 -11.34 7.00 -13.82
CA ILE A 121 -9.89 7.24 -13.92
C ILE A 121 -9.52 7.81 -15.29
N LEU A 122 -10.08 7.25 -16.38
CA LEU A 122 -9.85 7.75 -17.73
C LEU A 122 -10.30 9.21 -17.87
N LYS A 123 -11.52 9.53 -17.41
CA LYS A 123 -12.07 10.89 -17.43
C LYS A 123 -11.17 11.87 -16.68
N LEU A 124 -10.66 11.50 -15.50
CA LEU A 124 -9.72 12.32 -14.74
C LEU A 124 -8.41 12.57 -15.52
N LYS A 125 -7.85 11.54 -16.16
CA LYS A 125 -6.62 11.67 -16.95
C LYS A 125 -6.83 12.55 -18.19
N MET A 126 -7.93 12.38 -18.90
CA MET A 126 -8.29 13.24 -20.05
C MET A 126 -8.45 14.70 -19.63
N TYR A 127 -9.09 14.95 -18.48
CA TYR A 127 -9.22 16.30 -17.93
C TYR A 127 -7.85 16.92 -17.63
N LYS A 128 -6.98 16.22 -16.91
CA LYS A 128 -5.62 16.68 -16.60
C LYS A 128 -4.78 16.97 -17.86
N LEU A 129 -4.95 16.14 -18.90
CA LEU A 129 -4.28 16.33 -20.18
C LEU A 129 -4.76 17.62 -20.87
N LYS A 130 -6.09 17.79 -20.97
CA LYS A 130 -6.69 19.00 -21.56
C LYS A 130 -6.28 20.28 -20.83
N THR A 131 -6.23 20.26 -19.50
CA THR A 131 -5.81 21.43 -18.72
C THR A 131 -4.34 21.76 -18.95
N LYS A 132 -3.46 20.75 -19.06
CA LYS A 132 -2.04 20.99 -19.32
C LYS A 132 -1.82 21.76 -20.63
N PHE A 133 -2.45 21.31 -21.72
CA PHE A 133 -2.36 21.99 -23.02
C PHE A 133 -2.98 23.40 -23.06
N ARG A 134 -3.82 23.77 -22.09
CA ARG A 134 -4.52 25.07 -22.06
C ARG A 134 -3.73 26.17 -21.35
N PHE A 135 -2.67 25.83 -20.63
CA PHE A 135 -1.81 26.77 -19.90
C PHE A 135 -0.37 26.80 -20.45
N ASP A 136 -0.08 26.01 -21.50
CA ASP A 136 1.21 25.97 -22.21
C ASP A 136 1.15 26.76 -23.55
N VAL A 137 0.16 27.66 -23.72
CA VAL A 137 -0.03 28.61 -24.85
C VAL A 137 -0.21 30.00 -24.28
#